data_AF-A0A8C1HSC5-F1
#
_entry.id   AF-A0A8C1HSC5-F1
#
_cell.length_a   1.000
_cell.length_b   1.000
_cell.length_c   1.000
_cell.angle_alpha   90.00
_cell.angle_beta   90.00
_cell.angle_gamma   90.00
#
_symmetry.space_group_name_H-M   'P 1'
#
loop_
_entity.id
_entity.type
_entity.pdbx_description
1 polymer ?
#
loop_
_entity_poly.entity_id
_entity_poly.type
_entity_poly.pdbx_seq_one_letter_code
_entity_poly.pdbx_strand_id
1 'polypeptide(L)'
;LGLLKDALQDSQFSVRYQYLLAALLCCSGRGLREEFDRQCWLVNILAKIAQRVRDASPSSRQVKQFFSMNSSCRLPLNPGLFVKGINIQSCSYFNSNAVPLKLSFQNQDALGDHVNVIFKCGDDLRQDMLTLQIIRIMNKIWIQEGLDMRMVIFRCFSTGRGKGMVEMIPSAETLRKIQVEHGVTGSFKDRPLADWLQKHNPTEDEYEKVQLCSVVALYYIC
;
A
#
# COMPACT_ATOMS: atom_id res chain seq x y z
N LEU A 1 -3.96 4.13 -16.24
CA LEU A 1 -5.19 3.33 -16.36
C LEU A 1 -6.09 3.43 -15.12
N GLY A 2 -5.60 3.12 -13.91
CA GLY A 2 -6.39 3.13 -12.67
C GLY A 2 -7.21 4.40 -12.47
N LEU A 3 -6.56 5.57 -12.49
CA LEU A 3 -7.24 6.87 -12.32
C LEU A 3 -8.38 7.13 -13.33
N LEU A 4 -8.18 6.79 -14.61
CA LEU A 4 -9.23 6.93 -15.63
C LEU A 4 -10.37 5.94 -15.39
N LYS A 5 -10.04 4.70 -15.00
CA LYS A 5 -11.03 3.66 -14.68
C LYS A 5 -11.86 4.01 -13.44
N ASP A 6 -11.25 4.61 -12.43
CA ASP A 6 -11.93 5.08 -11.22
C ASP A 6 -12.97 6.14 -11.53
N ALA A 7 -12.66 7.02 -12.48
CA ALA A 7 -13.50 8.14 -12.87
C ALA A 7 -14.61 7.76 -13.88
N LEU A 8 -14.67 6.51 -14.37
CA LEU A 8 -15.74 6.07 -15.28
C LEU A 8 -17.11 6.01 -14.62
N GLN A 9 -17.16 5.93 -13.29
CA GLN A 9 -18.41 5.92 -12.51
C GLN A 9 -18.81 7.32 -12.03
N ASP A 10 -18.09 8.36 -12.46
CA ASP A 10 -18.41 9.74 -12.13
C ASP A 10 -19.65 10.22 -12.88
N SER A 11 -20.64 10.75 -12.16
CA SER A 11 -21.93 11.14 -12.75
C SER A 11 -21.82 12.32 -13.71
N GLN A 12 -20.83 13.20 -13.54
CA GLN A 12 -20.68 14.42 -14.34
C GLN A 12 -19.68 14.23 -15.47
N PHE A 13 -18.63 13.44 -15.25
CA PHE A 13 -17.48 13.39 -16.15
C PHE A 13 -17.23 12.02 -16.78
N SER A 14 -18.04 10.99 -16.49
CA SER A 14 -17.87 9.62 -17.01
C SER A 14 -17.64 9.56 -18.52
N VAL A 15 -18.46 10.25 -19.32
CA VAL A 15 -18.36 10.28 -20.79
C VAL A 15 -16.97 10.78 -21.24
N ARG A 16 -16.46 11.85 -20.62
CA ARG A 16 -15.14 12.40 -20.94
C ARG A 16 -14.04 11.38 -20.61
N TYR A 17 -14.11 10.75 -19.44
CA TYR A 17 -13.13 9.74 -19.04
C TYR A 17 -13.19 8.48 -19.92
N GLN A 18 -14.37 8.11 -20.42
CA GLN A 18 -14.53 7.03 -21.39
C GLN A 18 -13.80 7.34 -22.69
N TYR A 19 -13.98 8.53 -23.27
CA TYR A 19 -13.26 8.92 -24.50
C TYR A 19 -11.75 8.95 -24.31
N LEU A 20 -11.27 9.54 -23.20
CA LEU A 20 -9.84 9.58 -22.88
C LEU A 20 -9.26 8.17 -22.71
N LEU A 21 -10.00 7.29 -22.02
CA LEU A 21 -9.58 5.91 -21.84
C LEU A 21 -9.56 5.14 -23.16
N ALA A 22 -10.57 5.30 -24.01
CA ALA A 22 -10.62 4.67 -25.32
C ALA A 22 -9.45 5.13 -26.20
N ALA A 23 -9.21 6.44 -26.29
CA ALA A 23 -8.09 7.00 -27.03
C ALA A 23 -6.74 6.46 -26.53
N LEU A 24 -6.54 6.43 -25.21
CA LEU A 24 -5.32 5.84 -24.61
C LEU A 24 -5.14 4.39 -25.05
N LEU A 25 -6.18 3.55 -24.91
CA LEU A 25 -6.13 2.13 -25.25
C LEU A 25 -5.87 1.91 -26.74
N CYS A 26 -6.49 2.70 -27.61
CA CYS A 26 -6.26 2.66 -29.06
C CYS A 26 -4.79 2.92 -29.40
N CYS A 27 -4.18 3.93 -28.77
CA CYS A 27 -2.82 4.38 -29.09
C CYS A 27 -1.70 3.63 -28.34
N SER A 28 -2.00 2.96 -27.22
CA SER A 28 -0.98 2.34 -26.34
C SER A 28 -0.27 1.10 -26.89
N GLY A 29 -0.65 0.60 -28.07
CA GLY A 29 -0.08 -0.62 -28.65
C GLY A 29 -0.50 -1.91 -27.92
N ARG A 30 -0.14 -3.06 -28.48
CA ARG A 30 -0.59 -4.38 -27.97
C ARG A 30 -0.02 -4.71 -26.59
N GLY A 31 1.30 -4.57 -26.41
CA GLY A 31 1.96 -4.99 -25.17
C GLY A 31 1.47 -4.25 -23.92
N LEU A 32 1.26 -2.93 -24.01
CA LEU A 32 0.74 -2.15 -22.87
C LEU A 32 -0.74 -2.46 -22.59
N ARG A 33 -1.55 -2.74 -23.61
CA ARG A 33 -2.94 -3.20 -23.41
C ARG A 33 -2.99 -4.55 -22.69
N GLU A 34 -2.19 -5.51 -23.12
CA GLU A 34 -2.10 -6.82 -22.45
C GLU A 34 -1.64 -6.72 -21.00
N GLU A 35 -0.75 -5.75 -20.71
CA GLU A 35 -0.34 -5.44 -19.33
C GLU A 35 -1.48 -4.85 -18.50
N PHE A 36 -2.26 -3.93 -19.09
CA PHE A 36 -3.46 -3.40 -18.46
C PHE A 36 -4.50 -4.49 -18.18
N ASP A 37 -4.68 -5.45 -19.08
CA ASP A 37 -5.60 -6.57 -18.87
C ASP A 37 -5.14 -7.47 -17.72
N ARG A 38 -3.84 -7.80 -17.66
CA ARG A 38 -3.25 -8.56 -16.54
C ARG A 38 -3.39 -7.82 -15.20
N GLN A 39 -3.19 -6.51 -15.18
CA GLN A 39 -3.42 -5.68 -13.99
C GLN A 39 -4.88 -5.71 -13.54
N CYS A 40 -5.82 -5.59 -14.48
CA CYS A 40 -7.24 -5.59 -14.17
C CYS A 40 -7.71 -6.94 -13.66
N TRP A 41 -7.21 -8.02 -14.26
CA TRP A 41 -7.44 -9.37 -13.76
C TRP A 41 -6.96 -9.52 -12.32
N LEU A 42 -5.71 -9.11 -12.03
CA LEU A 42 -5.14 -9.18 -10.68
C LEU A 42 -6.00 -8.41 -9.67
N VAL A 43 -6.34 -7.15 -9.95
CA VAL A 43 -7.17 -6.32 -9.06
C VAL A 43 -8.55 -6.94 -8.82
N ASN A 44 -9.15 -7.55 -9.85
CA ASN A 44 -10.46 -8.19 -9.71
C ASN A 44 -10.41 -9.47 -8.87
N ILE A 45 -9.36 -10.29 -9.02
CA ILE A 45 -9.16 -11.47 -8.16
C ILE A 45 -8.92 -11.04 -6.72
N LEU A 46 -8.02 -10.07 -6.48
CA LEU A 46 -7.77 -9.55 -5.13
C LEU A 46 -9.01 -8.96 -4.48
N ALA A 47 -9.85 -8.24 -5.23
CA ALA A 47 -11.13 -7.73 -4.73
C ALA A 47 -12.07 -8.88 -4.30
N LYS A 48 -12.20 -9.94 -5.10
CA LYS A 48 -13.01 -11.10 -4.74
C LYS A 48 -12.50 -11.80 -3.48
N ILE A 49 -11.17 -11.93 -3.35
CA ILE A 49 -10.54 -12.53 -2.16
C ILE A 49 -10.78 -11.64 -0.93
N ALA A 50 -10.58 -10.33 -1.06
CA ALA A 50 -10.79 -9.39 0.03
C ALA A 50 -12.22 -9.43 0.57
N GLN A 51 -13.22 -9.47 -0.33
CA GLN A 51 -14.62 -9.62 0.06
C GLN A 51 -14.88 -10.95 0.77
N ARG A 52 -14.39 -12.08 0.25
CA ARG A 52 -14.53 -13.38 0.93
C ARG A 52 -13.90 -13.41 2.32
N VAL A 53 -12.71 -12.82 2.48
CA VAL A 53 -12.04 -12.74 3.79
C VAL A 53 -12.82 -11.86 4.76
N ARG A 54 -13.41 -10.76 4.29
CA ARG A 54 -14.29 -9.91 5.10
C ARG A 54 -15.54 -10.64 5.57
N ASP A 55 -16.22 -11.30 4.64
CA ASP A 55 -17.52 -11.96 4.87
C ASP A 55 -17.38 -13.27 5.66
N ALA A 56 -16.20 -13.90 5.62
CA ALA A 56 -15.92 -15.11 6.39
C ALA A 56 -15.92 -14.83 7.90
N SER A 57 -16.46 -15.80 8.65
CA SER A 57 -16.37 -15.82 10.11
C SER A 57 -14.90 -15.86 10.56
N PRO A 58 -14.55 -15.30 11.74
CA PRO A 58 -13.17 -15.24 12.20
C PRO A 58 -12.42 -16.59 12.19
N SER A 59 -13.12 -17.70 12.43
CA SER A 59 -12.56 -19.06 12.43
C SER A 59 -12.27 -19.63 11.04
N SER A 60 -12.90 -19.10 9.98
CA SER A 60 -12.80 -19.62 8.60
C SER A 60 -12.02 -18.70 7.66
N ARG A 61 -11.53 -17.54 8.14
CA ARG A 61 -10.78 -16.57 7.33
C ARG A 61 -9.44 -17.12 6.88
N GLN A 62 -9.33 -17.48 5.61
CA GLN A 62 -8.06 -17.88 4.99
C GLN A 62 -7.87 -17.26 3.61
N VAL A 63 -6.64 -16.86 3.33
CA VAL A 63 -6.20 -16.28 2.05
C VAL A 63 -5.75 -17.37 1.07
N LYS A 64 -5.40 -18.56 1.57
CA LYS A 64 -4.61 -19.58 0.86
C LYS A 64 -5.30 -20.28 -0.31
N GLN A 65 -6.63 -20.39 -0.28
CA GLN A 65 -7.37 -21.27 -1.19
C GLN A 65 -7.74 -20.63 -2.54
N PHE A 66 -7.37 -19.37 -2.78
CA PHE A 66 -7.94 -18.56 -3.87
C PHE A 66 -6.95 -17.99 -4.87
N PHE A 67 -5.65 -18.30 -4.72
CA PHE A 67 -4.61 -17.80 -5.61
C PHE A 67 -4.13 -18.87 -6.59
N SER A 68 -4.56 -18.75 -7.85
CA SER A 68 -3.92 -19.40 -9.01
C SER A 68 -3.46 -18.31 -9.97
N MET A 69 -2.34 -17.66 -9.65
CA MET A 69 -1.74 -16.64 -10.52
C MET A 69 -0.77 -17.34 -11.47
N ASN A 70 -1.24 -17.70 -12.66
CA ASN A 70 -0.42 -18.37 -13.68
C ASN A 70 0.27 -17.38 -14.64
N SER A 71 0.32 -16.09 -14.31
CA SER A 71 0.90 -15.07 -15.19
C SER A 71 1.59 -13.96 -14.42
N SER A 72 2.72 -13.50 -14.97
CA SER A 72 3.47 -12.35 -14.47
C SER A 72 2.80 -11.04 -14.86
N CYS A 73 2.91 -10.03 -14.01
CA CYS A 73 2.23 -8.75 -14.17
C CYS A 73 3.01 -7.63 -13.50
N ARG A 74 2.96 -6.42 -14.05
CA ARG A 74 3.46 -5.19 -13.42
C ARG A 74 2.44 -4.70 -12.41
N LEU A 75 2.86 -4.34 -11.21
CA LEU A 75 1.91 -3.89 -10.19
C LEU A 75 1.32 -2.51 -10.54
N PRO A 76 -0.01 -2.30 -10.37
CA PRO A 76 -0.63 -0.98 -10.53
C PRO A 76 0.00 0.10 -9.64
N LEU A 77 0.47 -0.30 -8.46
CA LEU A 77 1.12 0.58 -7.47
C LEU A 77 2.41 1.22 -8.01
N ASN A 78 3.18 0.47 -8.80
CA ASN A 78 4.41 0.94 -9.44
C ASN A 78 4.69 0.06 -10.69
N PRO A 79 4.55 0.60 -11.91
CA PRO A 79 4.81 -0.15 -13.14
C PRO A 79 6.23 -0.70 -13.27
N GLY A 80 7.20 -0.15 -12.53
CA GLY A 80 8.57 -0.68 -12.47
C GLY A 80 8.66 -2.04 -11.76
N LEU A 81 7.68 -2.39 -10.91
CA LEU A 81 7.66 -3.65 -10.16
C LEU A 81 6.97 -4.73 -10.97
N PHE A 82 7.75 -5.69 -11.48
CA PHE A 82 7.25 -6.83 -12.23
C PHE A 82 7.26 -8.08 -11.37
N VAL A 83 6.11 -8.73 -11.22
CA VAL A 83 5.93 -9.85 -10.29
C VAL A 83 5.51 -11.11 -11.03
N LYS A 84 6.02 -12.28 -10.62
CA LYS A 84 5.69 -13.60 -11.20
C LYS A 84 4.55 -14.32 -10.51
N GLY A 85 4.22 -13.92 -9.29
CA GLY A 85 3.23 -14.62 -8.49
C GLY A 85 3.13 -14.04 -7.08
N ILE A 86 2.44 -14.77 -6.22
CA ILE A 86 2.19 -14.39 -4.83
C ILE A 86 2.75 -15.49 -3.93
N ASN A 87 3.56 -15.10 -2.95
CA ASN A 87 3.96 -15.98 -1.88
C ASN A 87 2.80 -16.11 -0.87
N ILE A 88 1.94 -17.09 -1.11
CA ILE A 88 0.72 -17.34 -0.32
C ILE A 88 1.02 -17.56 1.16
N GLN A 89 2.17 -18.16 1.49
CA GLN A 89 2.54 -18.46 2.88
C GLN A 89 2.81 -17.19 3.69
N SER A 90 3.32 -16.15 3.03
CA SER A 90 3.59 -14.84 3.64
C SER A 90 2.40 -13.88 3.54
N CYS A 91 1.28 -14.30 2.95
CA CYS A 91 0.06 -13.51 2.86
C CYS A 91 -0.84 -13.71 4.09
N SER A 92 -1.47 -12.63 4.53
CA SER A 92 -2.44 -12.64 5.62
C SER A 92 -3.45 -11.50 5.43
N TYR A 93 -4.10 -11.08 6.51
CA TYR A 93 -4.97 -9.91 6.55
C TYR A 93 -4.72 -9.15 7.85
N PHE A 94 -5.07 -7.87 7.88
CA PHE A 94 -5.04 -7.07 9.10
C PHE A 94 -6.36 -7.20 9.86
N ASN A 95 -6.30 -7.25 11.19
CA ASN A 95 -7.48 -7.36 12.07
C ASN A 95 -8.19 -6.00 12.30
N SER A 96 -8.14 -5.09 11.34
CA SER A 96 -8.85 -3.80 11.39
C SER A 96 -10.27 -3.90 10.82
N ASN A 97 -11.09 -2.85 10.97
CA ASN A 97 -12.49 -2.84 10.55
C ASN A 97 -12.67 -3.23 9.06
N ALA A 98 -11.82 -2.72 8.17
CA ALA A 98 -11.90 -3.00 6.73
C ALA A 98 -11.32 -4.37 6.32
N VAL A 99 -10.65 -5.08 7.24
CA VAL A 99 -9.96 -6.36 7.01
C VAL A 99 -9.10 -6.38 5.73
N PRO A 100 -8.17 -5.42 5.53
CA PRO A 100 -7.39 -5.35 4.31
C PRO A 100 -6.42 -6.52 4.18
N LEU A 101 -6.13 -6.93 2.95
CA LEU A 101 -5.22 -8.05 2.68
C LEU A 101 -3.77 -7.59 2.81
N LYS A 102 -2.95 -8.41 3.47
CA LYS A 102 -1.49 -8.30 3.49
C LYS A 102 -0.93 -9.26 2.44
N LEU A 103 -0.39 -8.73 1.35
CA LEU A 103 0.10 -9.50 0.20
C LEU A 103 1.61 -9.44 0.12
N SER A 104 2.22 -10.57 -0.27
CA SER A 104 3.65 -10.67 -0.56
C SER A 104 3.80 -11.23 -1.97
N PHE A 105 4.21 -10.38 -2.91
CA PHE A 105 4.42 -10.75 -4.30
C PHE A 105 5.85 -11.21 -4.53
N GLN A 106 6.02 -12.25 -5.34
CA GLN A 106 7.33 -12.70 -5.78
C GLN A 106 7.82 -11.81 -6.91
N ASN A 107 8.98 -11.18 -6.71
CA ASN A 107 9.62 -10.38 -7.75
C ASN A 107 10.03 -11.25 -8.93
N GLN A 108 9.87 -10.74 -10.14
CA GLN A 108 10.40 -11.39 -11.34
C GLN A 108 11.93 -11.36 -11.32
N ASP A 109 12.53 -10.27 -10.83
CA ASP A 109 13.96 -10.17 -10.63
C ASP A 109 14.41 -11.19 -9.57
N ALA A 110 15.36 -12.05 -9.95
CA ALA A 110 15.88 -13.09 -9.08
C ALA A 110 16.69 -12.54 -7.90
N LEU A 111 17.24 -11.32 -8.04
CA LEU A 111 17.97 -10.63 -6.97
C LEU A 111 17.09 -9.67 -6.18
N GLY A 112 15.83 -9.48 -6.61
CA GLY A 112 14.90 -8.56 -5.97
C GLY A 112 14.14 -9.19 -4.82
N ASP A 113 13.98 -8.44 -3.73
CA ASP A 113 13.14 -8.84 -2.60
C ASP A 113 11.66 -8.98 -3.00
N HIS A 114 10.92 -9.73 -2.18
CA HIS A 114 9.46 -9.80 -2.30
C HIS A 114 8.83 -8.42 -2.15
N VAL A 115 7.84 -8.14 -3.00
CA VAL A 115 7.11 -6.88 -2.98
C VAL A 115 5.89 -7.01 -2.05
N ASN A 116 5.93 -6.28 -0.95
CA ASN A 116 4.91 -6.34 0.07
C ASN A 116 3.88 -5.20 -0.09
N VAL A 117 2.60 -5.55 -0.16
CA VAL A 117 1.50 -4.62 -0.48
C VAL A 117 0.32 -4.87 0.43
N ILE A 118 -0.31 -3.79 0.91
CA ILE A 118 -1.63 -3.83 1.52
C ILE A 118 -2.65 -3.61 0.41
N PHE A 119 -3.58 -4.54 0.22
CA PHE A 119 -4.71 -4.36 -0.67
C PHE A 119 -5.96 -4.03 0.15
N LYS A 120 -6.51 -2.84 -0.08
CA LYS A 120 -7.71 -2.34 0.59
C LYS A 120 -8.89 -2.46 -0.38
N CYS A 121 -9.98 -3.04 0.09
CA CYS A 121 -11.26 -3.10 -0.63
C CYS A 121 -12.31 -2.51 0.30
N GLY A 122 -13.29 -1.75 -0.21
CA GLY A 122 -14.25 -0.99 0.60
C GLY A 122 -13.80 0.41 1.03
N ASP A 123 -12.50 0.74 0.92
CA ASP A 123 -11.95 2.06 1.26
C ASP A 123 -11.64 2.87 0.00
N ASP A 124 -11.98 4.15 0.00
CA ASP A 124 -11.66 5.07 -1.09
C ASP A 124 -10.30 5.73 -0.87
N LEU A 125 -9.29 5.26 -1.61
CA LEU A 125 -7.91 5.73 -1.47
C LEU A 125 -7.60 7.00 -2.26
N ARG A 126 -8.59 7.62 -2.93
CA ARG A 126 -8.33 8.81 -3.77
C ARG A 126 -7.87 10.00 -2.93
N GLN A 127 -8.40 10.15 -1.72
CA GLN A 127 -7.96 11.20 -0.80
C GLN A 127 -6.53 10.96 -0.32
N ASP A 128 -6.20 9.74 0.12
CA ASP A 128 -4.83 9.36 0.52
C ASP A 128 -3.83 9.58 -0.62
N MET A 129 -4.19 9.21 -1.85
CA MET A 129 -3.36 9.45 -3.03
C MET A 129 -3.06 10.93 -3.24
N LEU A 130 -4.08 11.79 -3.13
CA LEU A 130 -3.91 13.23 -3.29
C LEU A 130 -3.04 13.80 -2.18
N THR A 131 -3.29 13.42 -0.92
CA THR A 131 -2.47 13.89 0.20
C THR A 131 -1.01 13.48 0.04
N LEU A 132 -0.75 12.22 -0.31
CA LEU A 132 0.62 11.75 -0.54
C LEU A 132 1.29 12.46 -1.73
N GLN A 133 0.54 12.84 -2.76
CA GLN A 133 1.09 13.67 -3.85
C GLN A 133 1.47 15.06 -3.35
N ILE A 134 0.63 15.70 -2.54
CA ILE A 134 0.95 17.00 -1.93
C ILE A 134 2.19 16.89 -1.04
N ILE A 135 2.28 15.85 -0.21
CA ILE A 135 3.45 15.58 0.63
C ILE A 135 4.72 15.38 -0.22
N ARG A 136 4.64 14.71 -1.38
CA ARG A 136 5.78 14.60 -2.32
C ARG A 136 6.22 15.95 -2.85
N ILE A 137 5.29 16.85 -3.14
CA ILE A 137 5.61 18.20 -3.61
C ILE A 137 6.27 18.99 -2.47
N MET A 138 5.72 18.96 -1.26
CA MET A 138 6.32 19.61 -0.08
C MET A 138 7.74 19.10 0.19
N ASN A 139 7.95 17.78 0.17
CA ASN A 139 9.26 17.18 0.38
C ASN A 139 10.28 17.60 -0.69
N LYS A 140 9.85 17.76 -1.94
CA LYS A 140 10.73 18.30 -3.00
C LYS A 140 11.14 19.74 -2.73
N ILE A 141 10.20 20.58 -2.28
CA ILE A 141 10.48 21.98 -1.92
C ILE A 141 11.45 22.04 -0.75
N TRP A 142 11.21 21.29 0.33
CA TRP A 142 12.12 21.26 1.49
C TRP A 142 13.53 20.83 1.11
N ILE A 143 13.68 19.75 0.32
CA ILE A 143 15.00 19.30 -0.15
C ILE A 143 15.69 20.38 -1.00
N GLN A 144 14.95 21.09 -1.86
CA GLN A 144 15.51 22.19 -2.67
C GLN A 144 16.02 23.35 -1.81
N GLU A 145 15.38 23.61 -0.66
CA GLU A 145 15.80 24.61 0.33
C GLU A 145 16.85 24.08 1.33
N GLY A 146 17.39 22.87 1.13
CA GLY A 146 18.39 22.27 2.01
C GLY A 146 17.83 21.67 3.31
N LEU A 147 16.53 21.46 3.39
CA LEU A 147 15.84 20.85 4.53
C LEU A 147 15.50 19.38 4.23
N ASP A 148 16.33 18.44 4.70
CA ASP A 148 16.01 17.01 4.65
C ASP A 148 15.23 16.58 5.90
N MET A 149 13.90 16.62 5.77
CA MET A 149 12.98 16.20 6.84
C MET A 149 12.91 14.66 6.99
N ARG A 150 13.66 13.87 6.20
CA ARG A 150 13.63 12.40 6.27
C ARG A 150 12.22 11.80 6.09
N MET A 151 11.38 12.42 5.24
CA MET A 151 10.01 11.97 4.99
C MET A 151 9.98 10.55 4.41
N VAL A 152 9.28 9.63 5.07
CA VAL A 152 8.95 8.32 4.51
C VAL A 152 7.64 8.42 3.73
N ILE A 153 7.73 8.52 2.41
CA ILE A 153 6.55 8.68 1.54
C ILE A 153 6.28 7.39 0.77
N PHE A 154 5.41 6.55 1.33
CA PHE A 154 4.97 5.31 0.69
C PHE A 154 4.06 5.57 -0.53
N ARG A 155 3.93 4.57 -1.41
CA ARG A 155 2.98 4.60 -2.52
C ARG A 155 1.59 4.19 -2.05
N CYS A 156 0.60 4.95 -2.48
CA CYS A 156 -0.81 4.60 -2.42
C CYS A 156 -1.37 4.78 -3.83
N PHE A 157 -2.15 3.81 -4.31
CA PHE A 157 -2.74 3.85 -5.63
C PHE A 157 -4.13 3.23 -5.65
N SER A 158 -5.11 4.03 -6.02
CA SER A 158 -6.48 3.62 -6.27
C SER A 158 -6.53 2.85 -7.60
N THR A 159 -7.18 1.69 -7.55
CA THR A 159 -7.25 0.73 -8.68
C THR A 159 -8.68 0.49 -9.15
N GLY A 160 -9.64 1.10 -8.47
CA GLY A 160 -11.06 1.04 -8.72
C GLY A 160 -11.80 1.87 -7.68
N ARG A 161 -13.09 2.12 -7.91
CA ARG A 161 -13.97 2.66 -6.86
C ARG A 161 -13.92 1.80 -5.60
N GLY A 162 -13.54 2.41 -4.48
CA GLY A 162 -13.45 1.74 -3.18
C GLY A 162 -12.42 0.61 -3.14
N LYS A 163 -11.36 0.63 -3.96
CA LYS A 163 -10.29 -0.38 -3.87
C LYS A 163 -8.94 0.16 -4.33
N GLY A 164 -7.88 -0.29 -3.67
CA GLY A 164 -6.53 0.13 -4.03
C GLY A 164 -5.43 -0.61 -3.29
N MET A 165 -4.21 -0.20 -3.60
CA MET A 165 -2.97 -0.77 -3.11
C MET A 165 -2.19 0.28 -2.33
N VAL A 166 -1.59 -0.14 -1.22
CA VAL A 166 -0.68 0.66 -0.41
C VAL A 166 0.63 -0.12 -0.25
N GLU A 167 1.75 0.53 -0.47
CA GLU A 167 3.08 -0.02 -0.22
C GLU A 167 3.25 -0.31 1.27
N MET A 168 3.67 -1.53 1.62
CA MET A 168 4.08 -1.78 3.00
C MET A 168 5.51 -1.33 3.21
N ILE A 169 5.70 -0.49 4.21
CA ILE A 169 7.03 -0.13 4.69
C ILE A 169 7.57 -1.30 5.53
N PRO A 170 8.73 -1.87 5.17
CA PRO A 170 9.36 -2.91 5.97
C PRO A 170 9.78 -2.36 7.34
N SER A 171 9.79 -3.22 8.35
CA SER A 171 10.24 -2.87 9.71
C SER A 171 9.51 -1.67 10.34
N ALA A 172 8.25 -1.43 9.95
CA ALA A 172 7.40 -0.40 10.54
C ALA A 172 6.32 -1.03 11.43
N GLU A 173 6.03 -0.36 12.54
CA GLU A 173 4.96 -0.74 13.46
C GLU A 173 4.09 0.49 13.79
N THR A 174 2.80 0.25 14.01
CA THR A 174 1.87 1.33 14.41
C THR A 174 2.20 1.81 15.82
N LEU A 175 2.08 3.10 16.10
CA LEU A 175 2.20 3.63 17.46
C LEU A 175 1.27 2.91 18.45
N ARG A 176 0.04 2.62 18.03
CA ARG A 176 -0.93 1.90 18.86
C ARG A 176 -0.41 0.53 19.30
N LYS A 177 0.24 -0.22 18.41
CA LYS A 177 0.81 -1.54 18.74
C LYS A 177 1.94 -1.41 19.75
N ILE A 178 2.84 -0.43 19.57
CA ILE A 178 3.93 -0.13 20.52
C ILE A 178 3.37 0.23 21.90
N GLN A 179 2.34 1.07 21.95
CA GLN A 179 1.70 1.50 23.20
C GLN A 179 0.98 0.35 23.92
N VAL A 180 0.27 -0.50 23.19
CA VAL A 180 -0.49 -1.62 23.78
C VAL A 180 0.42 -2.69 24.40
N GLU A 181 1.69 -2.82 23.96
CA GLU A 181 2.69 -3.67 24.65
C GLU A 181 2.87 -3.27 26.13
N HIS A 182 2.59 -2.01 26.47
CA HIS A 182 2.69 -1.48 27.84
C HIS A 182 1.35 -1.47 28.59
N GLY A 183 0.37 -2.23 28.09
CA GLY A 183 -0.98 -2.37 28.64
C GLY A 183 -2.00 -1.41 28.03
N VAL A 184 -3.26 -1.54 28.46
CA VAL A 184 -4.41 -0.77 27.93
C VAL A 184 -4.25 0.75 28.13
N THR A 185 -3.48 1.18 29.13
CA THR A 185 -3.17 2.59 29.42
C THR A 185 -1.85 3.07 28.81
N GLY A 186 -1.18 2.26 27.99
CA GLY A 186 0.12 2.58 27.42
C GLY A 186 0.13 3.84 26.56
N SER A 187 -1.00 4.25 26.00
CA SER A 187 -1.12 5.52 25.26
C SER A 187 -0.95 6.77 26.11
N PHE A 188 -1.08 6.67 27.44
CA PHE A 188 -0.89 7.77 28.39
C PHE A 188 0.48 7.75 29.05
N LYS A 189 1.34 6.81 28.69
CA LYS A 189 2.71 6.72 29.21
C LYS A 189 3.65 7.39 28.21
N ASP A 190 4.64 8.12 28.73
CA ASP A 190 5.61 8.84 27.88
C ASP A 190 6.74 7.93 27.37
N ARG A 191 7.04 6.85 28.09
CA ARG A 191 8.17 5.95 27.81
C ARG A 191 7.99 4.87 26.72
N PRO A 192 6.79 4.37 26.37
CA PRO A 192 6.65 3.25 25.44
C PRO A 192 7.35 3.43 24.09
N LEU A 193 7.30 4.65 23.53
CA LEU A 193 8.00 4.94 22.28
C LEU A 193 9.52 4.98 22.49
N ALA A 194 9.99 5.65 23.55
CA ALA A 194 11.42 5.74 23.87
C ALA A 194 12.03 4.36 24.14
N ASP A 195 11.35 3.52 24.93
CA ASP A 195 11.78 2.15 25.26
C ASP A 195 11.79 1.27 24.00
N TRP A 196 10.79 1.41 23.13
CA TRP A 196 10.75 0.70 21.85
C TRP A 196 11.89 1.12 20.93
N LEU A 197 12.18 2.42 20.84
CA LEU A 197 13.31 2.95 20.07
C LEU A 197 14.65 2.42 20.61
N GLN A 198 14.86 2.48 21.94
CA GLN A 198 16.09 1.99 22.56
C GLN A 198 16.30 0.49 22.37
N LYS A 199 15.21 -0.29 22.39
CA LYS A 199 15.25 -1.74 22.13
C LYS A 199 15.71 -2.07 20.70
N HIS A 200 15.36 -1.22 19.72
CA HIS A 200 15.74 -1.43 18.30
C HIS A 200 17.04 -0.71 17.91
N ASN A 201 17.53 0.19 18.77
CA ASN A 201 18.76 0.96 18.60
C ASN A 201 19.59 0.87 19.88
N PRO A 202 20.30 -0.26 20.11
CA PRO A 202 20.94 -0.56 21.39
C PRO A 202 22.13 0.35 21.70
N THR A 203 22.77 0.90 20.67
CA THR A 203 23.90 1.82 20.85
C THR A 203 23.40 3.26 20.97
N GLU A 204 24.08 4.05 21.80
CA GLU A 204 23.73 5.45 22.05
C GLU A 204 23.77 6.27 20.74
N ASP A 205 24.78 6.06 19.90
CA ASP A 205 24.90 6.68 18.59
C ASP A 205 23.73 6.37 17.64
N GLU A 206 23.21 5.14 17.65
CA GLU A 206 22.05 4.77 16.83
C GLU A 206 20.77 5.38 17.39
N TYR A 207 20.63 5.39 18.71
CA TYR A 207 19.47 5.95 19.38
C TYR A 207 19.37 7.47 19.13
N GLU A 208 20.46 8.21 19.27
CA GLU A 208 20.50 9.66 18.99
C GLU A 208 20.14 9.96 17.53
N LYS A 209 20.68 9.19 16.58
CA LYS A 209 20.37 9.33 15.15
C LYS A 209 18.88 9.12 14.86
N VAL A 210 18.26 8.12 15.50
CA VAL A 210 16.85 7.82 15.28
C VAL A 210 15.95 8.82 16.00
N GLN A 211 16.32 9.32 17.18
CA GLN A 211 15.57 10.36 17.88
C GLN A 211 15.44 11.65 17.05
N LEU A 212 16.49 12.03 16.32
CA LEU A 212 16.47 13.13 15.35
C LEU A 212 15.56 12.86 14.13
N CYS A 213 15.49 11.62 13.65
CA CYS A 213 14.67 11.26 12.48
C CYS A 213 13.18 10.97 12.81
N SER A 214 12.87 10.60 14.05
CA SER A 214 11.55 10.12 14.47
C SER A 214 10.45 11.20 14.50
N VAL A 215 10.82 12.48 14.49
CA VAL A 215 9.90 13.62 14.57
C VAL A 215 8.96 13.70 13.35
N VAL A 216 9.29 13.02 12.25
CA VAL A 216 8.65 13.23 10.95
C VAL A 216 7.79 12.06 10.45
N ALA A 217 7.93 10.86 11.02
CA ALA A 217 7.31 9.64 10.49
C ALA A 217 5.83 9.40 10.87
N LEU A 218 5.20 10.30 11.63
CA LEU A 218 4.01 9.95 12.42
C LEU A 218 2.64 10.14 11.76
N TYR A 219 2.54 10.61 10.52
CA TYR A 219 1.25 11.13 10.05
C TYR A 219 0.28 10.15 9.35
N TYR A 220 0.64 8.91 9.02
CA TYR A 220 -0.24 8.10 8.15
C TYR A 220 -0.32 6.59 8.45
N ILE A 221 -0.03 6.17 9.68
CA ILE A 221 -0.35 4.79 10.14
C ILE A 221 -1.27 4.83 11.38
N CYS A 222 -2.25 5.73 11.36
CA CYS A 222 -3.40 5.74 12.26
C CYS A 222 -4.66 5.33 11.50
#